data_AF-A0A094RXV8-F1
#
_entry.id   AF-A0A094RXV8-F1
#
_cell.length_a   1.000
_cell.length_b   1.000
_cell.length_c   1.000
_cell.angle_alpha   90.00
_cell.angle_beta   90.00
_cell.angle_gamma   90.00
#
_symmetry.space_group_name_H-M   'P 1'
#
loop_
_entity.id
_entity.type
_entity.pdbx_description
1 polymer ?
#
loop_
_entity_poly.entity_id
_entity_poly.type
_entity_poly.pdbx_seq_one_letter_code
_entity_poly.pdbx_strand_id
1 'polypeptide(L)'
;MPMSRRIEIELTSKRPDGTWTWRAAGAREPRGEVVDSVVPAGANVNDIMRADVETDLDGSRVLSITPPKAKNVRTGLLEILPSTRAFEPVTQQLAKKGSRGGDDRKGPRRERKDGDKPRGERKDGDRSRGDRKEGADGRPDRPRRQFFDAPPELPQRPKAKRIRPLRVNVDAVLAELPEAHRTIAETVLNGGVPAVRAAIEEQNRLAVAAGKEKVPAEGLLQIAEQLLPRLRVAEWRDKAISAESIIHDIDLRDLRSIVVTADQLVAIDE
;
A
#
# COMPACT_ATOMS: atom_id res chain seq x y z
N MET A 1 15.87 17.09 40.37
CA MET A 1 16.68 16.45 39.31
C MET A 1 16.46 17.24 38.04
N PRO A 2 17.52 17.72 37.40
CA PRO A 2 17.38 18.41 36.12
C PRO A 2 16.80 17.44 35.09
N MET A 3 15.89 17.95 34.25
CA MET A 3 15.19 17.16 33.24
C MET A 3 15.60 17.63 31.86
N SER A 4 16.35 16.80 31.14
CA SER A 4 16.67 17.03 29.74
C SER A 4 15.40 17.00 28.89
N ARG A 5 15.17 18.03 28.08
CA ARG A 5 14.06 18.11 27.14
C ARG A 5 14.58 18.20 25.71
N ARG A 6 13.97 17.42 24.82
CA ARG A 6 14.27 17.47 23.40
C ARG A 6 13.49 18.60 22.74
N ILE A 7 14.19 19.58 22.21
CA ILE A 7 13.61 20.76 21.57
C ILE A 7 14.23 21.02 20.19
N GLU A 8 13.54 21.79 19.36
CA GLU A 8 14.09 22.28 18.11
C GLU A 8 14.80 23.61 18.37
N ILE A 9 16.08 23.66 17.99
CA ILE A 9 16.93 24.85 18.12
C ILE A 9 17.38 25.30 16.74
N GLU A 10 17.64 26.60 16.62
CA GLU A 10 18.21 27.22 15.44
C GLU A 10 19.55 27.84 15.81
N LEU A 11 20.60 27.54 15.02
CA LEU A 11 21.94 28.11 15.21
C LEU A 11 21.97 29.54 14.69
N THR A 12 22.21 30.53 15.54
CA THR A 12 22.11 31.96 15.19
C THR A 12 23.43 32.60 14.75
N SER A 13 24.56 32.14 15.27
CA SER A 13 25.88 32.59 14.82
C SER A 13 26.99 31.63 15.24
N LYS A 14 28.07 31.60 14.47
CA LYS A 14 29.33 30.94 14.82
C LYS A 14 30.37 32.00 15.17
N ARG A 15 30.94 31.94 16.37
CA ARG A 15 32.03 32.82 16.79
C ARG A 15 33.39 32.20 16.42
N PRO A 16 34.44 33.02 16.23
CA PRO A 16 35.79 32.55 15.89
C PRO A 16 36.46 31.70 16.98
N ASP A 17 35.94 31.75 18.21
CA ASP A 17 36.40 31.01 19.39
C ASP A 17 35.90 29.56 19.45
N GLY A 18 35.13 29.10 18.45
CA GLY A 18 34.58 27.74 18.44
C GLY A 18 33.29 27.59 19.24
N THR A 19 32.59 28.69 19.54
CA THR A 19 31.25 28.67 20.14
C THR A 19 30.17 29.06 19.13
N TRP A 20 28.99 28.48 19.29
CA TRP A 20 27.79 28.81 18.52
C TRP A 20 26.74 29.39 19.45
N THR A 21 26.04 30.42 19.00
CA THR A 21 24.81 30.87 19.67
C THR A 21 23.62 30.13 19.07
N TRP A 22 22.62 29.83 19.90
CA TRP A 22 21.39 29.18 19.46
C TRP A 22 20.15 29.83 20.07
N ARG A 23 19.02 29.68 19.39
CA ARG A 23 17.67 30.05 19.87
C ARG A 23 16.74 28.86 19.74
N ALA A 24 15.65 28.82 20.50
CA ALA A 24 14.57 27.88 20.16
C ALA A 24 14.00 28.23 18.78
N ALA A 25 13.67 27.23 17.97
CA ALA A 25 13.14 27.44 16.63
C ALA A 25 11.91 28.37 16.68
N GLY A 26 11.96 29.49 15.96
CA GLY A 26 10.90 30.51 15.96
C GLY A 26 10.92 31.53 17.10
N ALA A 27 11.84 31.44 18.07
CA ALA A 27 11.99 32.43 19.14
C ALA A 27 12.76 33.68 18.68
N ARG A 28 12.45 34.87 19.20
CA ARG A 28 13.08 36.13 18.75
C ARG A 28 14.46 36.39 19.38
N GLU A 29 14.72 35.81 20.54
CA GLU A 29 15.96 36.04 21.31
C GLU A 29 16.81 34.76 21.40
N PRO A 30 18.14 34.88 21.37
CA PRO A 30 19.05 33.76 21.59
C PRO A 30 18.89 33.22 23.01
N ARG A 31 18.87 31.89 23.13
CA ARG A 31 18.67 31.18 24.41
C ARG A 31 19.96 30.74 25.07
N GLY A 32 21.06 30.64 24.33
CA GLY A 32 22.34 30.25 24.90
C GLY A 32 23.44 30.01 23.90
N GLU A 33 24.54 29.44 24.40
CA GLU A 33 25.74 29.10 23.65
C GLU A 33 25.99 27.58 23.67
N VAL A 34 26.58 27.05 22.62
CA VAL A 34 26.96 25.64 22.48
C VAL A 34 28.35 25.54 21.85
N VAL A 35 29.15 24.57 22.29
CA VAL A 35 30.52 24.36 21.78
C VAL A 35 30.48 23.65 20.42
N ASP A 36 31.37 24.02 19.49
CA ASP A 36 31.45 23.46 18.13
C ASP A 36 31.57 21.92 18.12
N SER A 37 32.11 21.30 19.17
CA SER A 37 32.23 19.84 19.30
C SER A 37 30.90 19.10 19.41
N VAL A 38 29.84 19.76 19.85
CA VAL A 38 28.49 19.18 19.97
C VAL A 38 27.67 19.43 18.71
N VAL A 39 28.11 20.37 17.86
CA VAL A 39 27.44 20.72 16.61
C VAL A 39 27.87 19.74 15.50
N PRO A 40 26.92 19.09 14.80
CA PRO A 40 27.26 18.19 13.71
C PRO A 40 28.08 18.86 12.61
N ALA A 41 29.05 18.13 12.06
CA ALA A 41 29.90 18.62 10.98
C ALA A 41 29.06 19.04 9.76
N GLY A 42 29.33 20.22 9.21
CA GLY A 42 28.59 20.79 8.07
C GLY A 42 27.34 21.61 8.43
N ALA A 43 27.09 21.88 9.73
CA ALA A 43 26.03 22.79 10.15
C ALA A 43 26.33 24.25 9.75
N ASN A 44 25.29 24.96 9.35
CA ASN A 44 25.33 26.37 8.96
C ASN A 44 24.51 27.23 9.91
N VAL A 45 24.75 28.54 9.88
CA VAL A 45 23.89 29.53 10.55
C VAL A 45 22.48 29.45 9.94
N ASN A 46 21.46 29.52 10.79
CA ASN A 46 20.03 29.31 10.53
C ASN A 46 19.58 27.86 10.31
N ASP A 47 20.47 26.87 10.50
CA ASP A 47 20.02 25.48 10.51
C ASP A 47 19.17 25.19 11.74
N ILE A 48 18.01 24.56 11.50
CA ILE A 48 17.11 24.08 12.55
C ILE A 48 17.41 22.60 12.81
N MET A 49 17.78 22.29 14.05
CA MET A 49 18.24 20.97 14.48
C MET A 49 17.55 20.58 15.79
N ARG A 50 17.44 19.27 16.04
CA ARG A 50 16.89 18.77 17.30
C ARG A 50 18.01 18.66 18.32
N ALA A 51 17.83 19.28 19.48
CA ALA A 51 18.81 19.27 20.55
C ALA A 51 18.18 18.77 21.86
N ASP A 52 18.99 18.05 22.63
CA ASP A 52 18.66 17.71 24.00
C ASP A 52 19.20 18.82 24.90
N VAL A 53 18.29 19.55 25.55
CA VAL A 53 18.61 20.73 26.36
C VAL A 53 18.22 20.47 27.81
N GLU A 54 19.18 20.72 28.69
CA GLU A 54 18.99 20.71 30.14
C GLU A 54 18.81 22.15 30.62
N THR A 55 17.80 22.40 31.44
CA THR A 55 17.51 23.73 32.00
C THR A 55 17.66 23.67 33.51
N ASP A 56 18.61 24.44 34.02
CA ASP A 56 18.92 24.60 35.43
C ASP A 56 18.74 26.06 35.88
N LEU A 57 18.98 26.31 37.16
CA LEU A 57 18.92 27.66 37.75
C LEU A 57 19.93 28.62 37.08
N ASP A 58 21.03 28.09 36.55
CA ASP A 58 22.13 28.85 35.93
C ASP A 58 21.93 29.08 34.42
N GLY A 59 20.87 28.52 33.81
CA GLY A 59 20.55 28.71 32.40
C GLY A 59 20.24 27.42 31.64
N SER A 60 20.19 27.51 30.31
CA SER A 60 19.93 26.37 29.42
C SER A 60 21.21 25.89 28.76
N ARG A 61 21.53 24.60 28.91
CA ARG A 61 22.72 23.97 28.32
C ARG A 61 22.31 22.90 27.31
N VAL A 62 22.92 22.95 26.12
CA VAL A 62 22.75 21.91 25.09
C VAL A 62 23.70 20.75 25.40
N LEU A 63 23.15 19.54 25.54
CA LEU A 63 23.90 18.32 25.80
C LEU A 63 24.26 17.58 24.51
N SER A 64 23.33 17.50 23.57
CA SER A 64 23.52 16.82 22.28
C SER A 64 22.72 17.51 21.19
N ILE A 65 23.22 17.48 19.94
CA ILE A 65 22.49 17.95 18.76
C ILE A 65 22.41 16.80 17.75
N THR A 66 21.19 16.46 17.36
CA THR A 66 20.90 15.46 16.33
C THR A 66 20.93 16.15 14.96
N PRO A 67 21.69 15.62 13.97
CA PRO A 67 21.73 16.19 12.63
C PRO A 67 20.35 16.18 11.97
N PRO A 68 19.99 17.20 11.17
CA PRO A 68 18.76 17.19 10.41
C PRO A 68 18.77 16.00 9.46
N LYS A 69 17.61 15.36 9.29
CA LYS A 69 17.43 14.30 8.30
C LYS A 69 17.85 14.87 6.95
N ALA A 70 18.93 14.34 6.36
CA ALA A 70 19.43 14.82 5.08
C ALA A 70 18.28 14.84 4.07
N LYS A 71 18.05 16.00 3.44
CA LYS A 71 17.08 16.07 2.33
C LYS A 71 17.57 15.09 1.28
N ASN A 72 16.74 14.10 0.94
CA ASN A 72 17.01 13.19 -0.16
C ASN A 72 17.33 14.04 -1.39
N VAL A 73 18.60 14.09 -1.75
CA VAL A 73 19.04 14.70 -3.00
C VAL A 73 18.35 13.87 -4.08
N ARG A 74 17.47 14.49 -4.85
CA ARG A 74 16.82 13.85 -6.00
C ARG A 74 17.89 13.58 -7.05
N THR A 75 18.61 12.48 -6.88
CA THR A 75 19.51 11.95 -7.90
C THR A 75 18.66 11.38 -9.03
N GLY A 76 19.00 11.72 -10.28
CA GLY A 76 18.24 11.30 -11.47
C GLY A 76 17.30 12.36 -12.06
N LEU A 77 17.48 13.65 -11.76
CA LEU A 77 16.80 14.70 -12.53
C LEU A 77 17.44 14.76 -13.93
N LEU A 78 16.67 14.43 -14.95
CA LEU A 78 17.11 14.56 -16.34
C LEU A 78 16.95 16.03 -16.76
N GLU A 79 18.07 16.65 -17.16
CA GLU A 79 18.05 17.96 -17.79
C GLU A 79 17.65 17.81 -19.27
N ILE A 80 16.57 18.49 -19.68
CA ILE A 80 16.12 18.47 -21.07
C ILE A 80 16.94 19.51 -21.84
N LEU A 81 17.90 19.04 -22.63
CA LEU A 81 18.62 19.91 -23.55
C LEU A 81 17.70 20.30 -24.71
N PRO A 82 17.71 21.58 -25.14
CA PRO A 82 16.91 22.02 -26.28
C PRO A 82 17.36 21.28 -27.54
N SER A 83 16.45 20.53 -28.16
CA SER A 83 16.76 19.79 -29.37
C SER A 83 16.87 20.74 -30.57
N THR A 84 17.92 20.57 -31.38
CA THR A 84 18.09 21.30 -32.66
C THR A 84 17.21 20.75 -33.80
N ARG A 85 16.52 19.63 -33.58
CA ARG A 85 15.54 19.08 -34.51
C ARG A 85 14.21 19.82 -34.39
N ALA A 86 13.62 20.15 -35.55
CA ALA A 86 12.29 20.76 -35.59
C ALA A 86 11.27 19.85 -34.89
N PHE A 87 10.51 20.44 -33.97
CA PHE A 87 9.48 19.73 -33.21
C PHE A 87 8.33 19.36 -34.14
N GLU A 88 8.18 18.06 -34.40
CA GLU A 88 7.07 17.53 -35.18
C GLU A 88 6.02 16.95 -34.22
N PRO A 89 4.87 17.62 -34.02
CA PRO A 89 3.91 17.22 -33.00
C PRO A 89 3.19 15.93 -33.39
N VAL A 90 3.55 14.82 -32.73
CA VAL A 90 2.83 13.56 -32.85
C VAL A 90 1.75 13.49 -31.79
N THR A 91 0.48 13.43 -32.21
CA THR A 91 -0.65 13.20 -31.29
C THR A 91 -0.94 11.71 -31.20
N GLN A 92 -0.88 11.15 -29.99
CA GLN A 92 -1.17 9.73 -29.76
C GLN A 92 -2.58 9.58 -29.19
N GLN A 93 -3.45 8.83 -29.87
CA GLN A 93 -4.74 8.39 -29.30
C GLN A 93 -4.61 6.97 -28.77
N LEU A 94 -4.81 6.82 -27.45
CA LEU A 94 -4.93 5.52 -26.80
C LEU A 94 -6.18 4.78 -27.31
N ALA A 95 -6.00 3.53 -27.74
CA ALA A 95 -7.09 2.66 -28.15
C ALA A 95 -8.08 2.43 -27.00
N LYS A 96 -9.38 2.48 -27.32
CA LYS A 96 -10.44 2.18 -26.35
C LYS A 96 -10.35 0.72 -25.92
N LYS A 97 -10.20 0.51 -24.61
CA LYS A 97 -10.31 -0.79 -23.94
C LYS A 97 -11.67 -1.42 -24.29
N GLY A 98 -11.65 -2.58 -24.96
CA GLY A 98 -12.83 -3.32 -25.36
C GLY A 98 -13.73 -3.68 -24.19
N SER A 99 -15.04 -3.64 -24.42
CA SER A 99 -16.07 -4.03 -23.46
C SER A 99 -15.86 -5.49 -23.04
N ARG A 100 -15.93 -5.75 -21.73
CA ARG A 100 -15.88 -7.11 -21.18
C ARG A 100 -17.02 -7.94 -21.77
N GLY A 101 -16.69 -9.15 -22.24
CA GLY A 101 -17.66 -10.16 -22.66
C GLY A 101 -18.69 -10.40 -21.57
N GLY A 102 -19.95 -10.08 -21.87
CA GLY A 102 -21.10 -10.36 -21.05
C GLY A 102 -21.70 -11.70 -21.46
N ASP A 103 -21.34 -12.74 -20.72
CA ASP A 103 -22.20 -13.83 -20.24
C ASP A 103 -23.31 -14.34 -21.19
N ASP A 104 -22.95 -15.28 -22.09
CA ASP A 104 -23.88 -16.15 -22.82
C ASP A 104 -24.49 -17.24 -21.91
N ARG A 105 -25.17 -16.84 -20.82
CA ARG A 105 -25.93 -17.75 -19.94
C ARG A 105 -27.42 -17.46 -19.92
N LYS A 106 -28.03 -17.36 -21.10
CA LYS A 106 -29.50 -17.34 -21.22
C LYS A 106 -29.98 -18.59 -21.95
N GLY A 107 -30.16 -19.67 -21.19
CA GLY A 107 -30.83 -20.88 -21.64
C GLY A 107 -32.31 -20.64 -22.04
N PRO A 108 -32.92 -21.57 -22.79
CA PRO A 108 -34.21 -21.39 -23.42
C PRO A 108 -35.35 -21.32 -22.38
N ARG A 109 -36.14 -20.26 -22.46
CA ARG A 109 -37.30 -20.01 -21.59
C ARG A 109 -38.41 -21.02 -21.95
N ARG A 110 -38.63 -21.99 -21.07
CA ARG A 110 -39.78 -22.90 -21.12
C ARG A 110 -41.08 -22.10 -20.95
N GLU A 111 -42.01 -22.32 -21.86
CA GLU A 111 -43.42 -21.98 -21.72
C GLU A 111 -43.97 -22.62 -20.44
N ARG A 112 -44.53 -21.79 -19.54
CA ARG A 112 -45.46 -22.28 -18.52
C ARG A 112 -46.69 -21.39 -18.49
N LYS A 113 -47.79 -22.09 -18.74
CA LYS A 113 -49.19 -21.72 -18.80
C LYS A 113 -49.78 -21.71 -17.38
N ASP A 114 -50.78 -20.86 -17.17
CA ASP A 114 -51.82 -20.88 -16.12
C ASP A 114 -51.43 -20.60 -14.65
N GLY A 115 -52.22 -19.76 -13.97
CA GLY A 115 -52.39 -19.81 -12.50
C GLY A 115 -52.52 -18.49 -11.73
N ASP A 116 -53.68 -17.83 -11.83
CA ASP A 116 -54.53 -17.30 -10.73
C ASP A 116 -53.93 -16.52 -9.51
N LYS A 117 -54.23 -15.19 -9.45
CA LYS A 117 -54.70 -14.37 -8.28
C LYS A 117 -53.79 -14.09 -7.04
N PRO A 118 -54.14 -13.15 -6.11
CA PRO A 118 -54.14 -11.68 -6.29
C PRO A 118 -53.55 -10.85 -5.10
N ARG A 119 -53.32 -9.54 -5.35
CA ARG A 119 -53.52 -8.37 -4.46
C ARG A 119 -52.94 -8.38 -3.03
N GLY A 120 -51.91 -7.56 -2.81
CA GLY A 120 -51.53 -7.01 -1.49
C GLY A 120 -51.40 -5.48 -1.56
N GLU A 121 -52.26 -4.78 -0.83
CA GLU A 121 -52.31 -3.32 -0.68
C GLU A 121 -51.32 -2.80 0.37
N ARG A 122 -51.00 -1.49 0.23
CA ARG A 122 -50.50 -0.47 1.20
C ARG A 122 -49.06 0.03 0.89
N LYS A 123 -48.84 1.27 0.40
CA LYS A 123 -49.08 2.63 0.98
C LYS A 123 -48.01 2.91 2.09
N ASP A 124 -47.14 3.93 2.13
CA ASP A 124 -47.06 5.35 1.70
C ASP A 124 -45.58 5.78 1.54
N GLY A 125 -45.29 6.92 0.89
CA GLY A 125 -44.01 7.65 1.03
C GLY A 125 -43.48 8.30 -0.26
N ASP A 126 -44.19 9.26 -0.83
CA ASP A 126 -43.87 10.70 -0.82
C ASP A 126 -42.86 11.21 -1.88
N ARG A 127 -43.45 11.88 -2.89
CA ARG A 127 -43.04 13.09 -3.63
C ARG A 127 -41.82 13.13 -4.59
N SER A 128 -42.18 13.65 -5.77
CA SER A 128 -41.39 14.41 -6.76
C SER A 128 -40.60 13.66 -7.84
N ARG A 129 -41.33 13.12 -8.82
CA ARG A 129 -40.87 13.13 -10.23
C ARG A 129 -41.66 14.17 -11.01
N GLY A 130 -41.19 15.42 -10.90
CA GLY A 130 -41.56 16.49 -11.82
C GLY A 130 -40.85 16.27 -13.16
N ASP A 131 -41.65 15.90 -14.15
CA ASP A 131 -41.71 16.53 -15.47
C ASP A 131 -40.43 17.13 -16.08
N ARG A 132 -39.93 16.49 -17.15
CA ARG A 132 -39.42 17.16 -18.36
C ARG A 132 -39.16 16.13 -19.45
N LYS A 133 -40.19 15.91 -20.26
CA LYS A 133 -40.07 15.46 -21.64
C LYS A 133 -40.21 16.69 -22.51
N GLU A 134 -39.10 17.28 -22.94
CA GLU A 134 -38.99 18.15 -24.13
C GLU A 134 -37.55 18.65 -24.26
N GLY A 135 -36.94 18.43 -25.43
CA GLY A 135 -35.53 18.73 -25.68
C GLY A 135 -34.88 17.82 -26.71
N ALA A 136 -35.65 17.32 -27.67
CA ALA A 136 -35.13 16.82 -28.93
C ALA A 136 -35.26 17.96 -29.94
N ASP A 137 -34.23 18.79 -30.04
CA ASP A 137 -33.78 19.43 -31.30
C ASP A 137 -32.67 20.44 -31.01
N GLY A 138 -31.59 20.38 -31.80
CA GLY A 138 -30.62 21.47 -31.88
C GLY A 138 -29.19 21.20 -31.41
N ARG A 139 -28.68 19.96 -31.43
CA ARG A 139 -27.22 19.77 -31.43
C ARG A 139 -26.75 19.65 -32.88
N PRO A 140 -25.96 20.61 -33.42
CA PRO A 140 -25.48 20.53 -34.80
C PRO A 140 -24.68 19.25 -34.98
N ASP A 141 -24.97 18.55 -36.08
CA ASP A 141 -24.37 17.29 -36.50
C ASP A 141 -22.85 17.51 -36.63
N ARG A 142 -22.11 17.12 -35.59
CA ARG A 142 -20.65 17.27 -35.57
C ARG A 142 -20.11 16.34 -36.67
N PRO A 143 -19.33 16.82 -37.64
CA PRO A 143 -18.86 16.00 -38.75
C PRO A 143 -18.20 14.74 -38.18
N ARG A 144 -18.72 13.57 -38.58
CA ARG A 144 -18.15 12.26 -38.23
C ARG A 144 -16.66 12.31 -38.57
N ARG A 145 -15.81 12.24 -37.53
CA ARG A 145 -14.35 12.16 -37.70
C ARG A 145 -14.06 11.09 -38.74
N GLN A 146 -13.34 11.47 -39.79
CA GLN A 146 -12.83 10.56 -40.80
C GLN A 146 -12.06 9.45 -40.07
N PHE A 147 -12.52 8.21 -40.23
CA PHE A 147 -11.87 7.05 -39.64
C PHE A 147 -10.60 6.83 -40.45
N PHE A 148 -9.43 7.14 -39.89
CA PHE A 148 -8.17 6.71 -40.48
C PHE A 148 -8.13 5.19 -40.44
N ASP A 149 -7.68 4.55 -41.52
CA ASP A 149 -7.38 3.12 -41.50
C ASP A 149 -6.40 2.84 -40.37
N ALA A 150 -6.70 1.78 -39.60
CA ALA A 150 -5.87 1.41 -38.46
C ALA A 150 -4.43 1.20 -38.97
N PRO A 151 -3.43 1.88 -38.37
CA PRO A 151 -2.04 1.62 -38.70
C PRO A 151 -1.76 0.11 -38.65
N PRO A 152 -0.93 -0.42 -39.56
CA PRO A 152 -0.64 -1.85 -39.61
C PRO A 152 -0.22 -2.34 -38.23
N GLU A 153 -0.82 -3.45 -37.76
CA GLU A 153 -0.55 -3.98 -36.43
C GLU A 153 0.94 -4.32 -36.32
N LEU A 154 1.67 -3.49 -35.58
CA LEU A 154 3.05 -3.81 -35.19
C LEU A 154 3.02 -5.11 -34.37
N PRO A 155 4.01 -6.00 -34.56
CA PRO A 155 4.07 -7.23 -33.79
C PRO A 155 4.06 -6.91 -32.30
N GLN A 156 3.02 -7.39 -31.60
CA GLN A 156 2.90 -7.16 -30.17
C GLN A 156 4.06 -7.86 -29.45
N ARG A 157 4.78 -7.11 -28.62
CA ARG A 157 5.85 -7.67 -27.78
C ARG A 157 5.27 -8.86 -26.98
N PRO A 158 5.96 -10.02 -26.94
CA PRO A 158 5.46 -11.17 -26.20
C PRO A 158 5.19 -10.79 -24.74
N LYS A 159 4.04 -11.22 -24.23
CA LYS A 159 3.63 -10.95 -22.84
C LYS A 159 4.57 -11.70 -21.90
N ALA A 160 5.08 -11.00 -20.89
CA ALA A 160 5.92 -11.60 -19.85
C ALA A 160 5.20 -12.78 -19.18
N LYS A 161 5.96 -13.80 -18.81
CA LYS A 161 5.44 -14.98 -18.10
C LYS A 161 5.09 -14.59 -16.67
N ARG A 162 3.94 -15.07 -16.19
CA ARG A 162 3.50 -14.88 -14.80
C ARG A 162 4.11 -15.95 -13.90
N ILE A 163 4.49 -15.56 -12.70
CA ILE A 163 4.96 -16.50 -11.68
C ILE A 163 3.82 -17.42 -11.25
N ARG A 164 4.09 -18.73 -11.19
CA ARG A 164 3.23 -19.72 -10.54
C ARG A 164 3.98 -20.21 -9.30
N PRO A 165 3.61 -19.79 -8.08
CA PRO A 165 4.30 -20.22 -6.87
C PRO A 165 4.26 -21.74 -6.75
N LEU A 166 5.39 -22.32 -6.35
CA LEU A 166 5.46 -23.72 -5.92
C LEU A 166 4.80 -23.86 -4.52
N ARG A 167 4.77 -25.09 -3.99
CA ARG A 167 4.32 -25.38 -2.63
C ARG A 167 5.31 -26.24 -1.83
N VAL A 168 6.57 -26.26 -2.23
CA VAL A 168 7.56 -27.17 -1.62
C VAL A 168 7.86 -26.77 -0.18
N ASN A 169 8.12 -25.48 0.06
CA ASN A 169 8.45 -24.97 1.40
C ASN A 169 7.22 -24.90 2.28
N VAL A 170 6.08 -24.50 1.73
CA VAL A 170 4.81 -24.49 2.47
C VAL A 170 4.44 -25.90 2.93
N ASP A 171 4.50 -26.89 2.04
CA ASP A 171 4.13 -28.26 2.39
C ASP A 171 5.13 -28.88 3.37
N ALA A 172 6.42 -28.51 3.30
CA ALA A 172 7.40 -28.88 4.32
C ALA A 172 7.06 -28.32 5.71
N VAL A 173 6.66 -27.05 5.80
CA VAL A 173 6.19 -26.46 7.07
C VAL A 173 4.94 -27.18 7.58
N LEU A 174 3.98 -27.48 6.71
CA LEU A 174 2.76 -28.20 7.09
C LEU A 174 3.06 -29.63 7.56
N ALA A 175 4.05 -30.30 6.97
CA ALA A 175 4.45 -31.66 7.35
C ALA A 175 5.00 -31.74 8.78
N GLU A 176 5.72 -30.71 9.24
CA GLU A 176 6.29 -30.65 10.59
C GLU A 176 5.26 -30.32 11.68
N LEU A 177 4.15 -29.69 11.33
CA LEU A 177 3.14 -29.28 12.31
C LEU A 177 2.32 -30.47 12.82
N PRO A 178 1.96 -30.48 14.12
CA PRO A 178 0.93 -31.38 14.64
C PRO A 178 -0.38 -31.25 13.86
N GLU A 179 -1.15 -32.34 13.73
CA GLU A 179 -2.38 -32.37 12.92
C GLU A 179 -3.38 -31.26 13.30
N ALA A 180 -3.52 -30.98 14.61
CA ALA A 180 -4.39 -29.91 15.10
C ALA A 180 -3.95 -28.51 14.63
N HIS A 181 -2.64 -28.27 14.52
CA HIS A 181 -2.09 -26.99 14.06
C HIS A 181 -2.07 -26.89 12.53
N ARG A 182 -2.05 -28.03 11.82
CA ARG A 182 -2.06 -28.07 10.35
C ARG A 182 -3.34 -27.46 9.78
N THR A 183 -4.51 -27.80 10.32
CA THR A 183 -5.80 -27.24 9.87
C THR A 183 -5.86 -25.71 10.05
N ILE A 184 -5.30 -25.21 11.16
CA ILE A 184 -5.20 -23.77 11.41
C ILE A 184 -4.26 -23.13 10.38
N ALA A 185 -3.08 -23.72 10.17
CA ALA A 185 -2.11 -23.23 9.20
C ALA A 185 -2.67 -23.19 7.76
N GLU A 186 -3.41 -24.21 7.34
CA GLU A 186 -4.10 -24.22 6.03
C GLU A 186 -5.12 -23.09 5.90
N THR A 187 -5.88 -22.83 6.97
CA THR A 187 -6.83 -21.71 7.00
C THR A 187 -6.10 -20.36 6.94
N VAL A 188 -4.96 -20.23 7.62
CA VAL A 188 -4.09 -19.04 7.56
C VAL A 188 -3.52 -18.84 6.14
N LEU A 189 -3.13 -19.89 5.43
CA LEU A 189 -2.64 -19.79 4.05
C LEU A 189 -3.72 -19.28 3.08
N ASN A 190 -4.99 -19.63 3.33
CA ASN A 190 -6.09 -19.23 2.45
C ASN A 190 -6.52 -17.77 2.60
N GLY A 191 -6.34 -17.15 3.77
CA GLY A 191 -6.82 -15.78 4.00
C GLY A 191 -6.29 -15.08 5.26
N GLY A 192 -5.20 -15.56 5.82
CA GLY A 192 -4.58 -15.03 7.03
C GLY A 192 -5.38 -15.28 8.31
N VAL A 193 -4.99 -14.60 9.39
CA VAL A 193 -5.69 -14.65 10.69
C VAL A 193 -7.19 -14.28 10.60
N PRO A 194 -7.63 -13.34 9.73
CA PRO A 194 -9.06 -13.06 9.57
C PRO A 194 -9.88 -14.27 9.08
N ALA A 195 -9.32 -15.11 8.22
CA ALA A 195 -9.99 -16.33 7.76
C ALA A 195 -10.16 -17.34 8.90
N VAL A 196 -9.17 -17.46 9.79
CA VAL A 196 -9.26 -18.28 11.00
C VAL A 196 -10.37 -17.75 11.92
N ARG A 197 -10.43 -16.44 12.12
CA ARG A 197 -11.49 -15.81 12.92
C ARG A 197 -12.88 -16.13 12.38
N ALA A 198 -13.09 -15.94 11.08
CA ALA A 198 -14.37 -16.24 10.43
C ALA A 198 -14.75 -17.73 10.53
N ALA A 199 -13.78 -18.63 10.37
CA ALA A 199 -13.99 -20.07 10.51
C ALA A 199 -14.42 -20.46 11.93
N ILE A 200 -13.79 -19.87 12.96
CA ILE A 200 -14.15 -20.11 14.37
C ILE A 200 -15.55 -19.56 14.68
N GLU A 201 -15.87 -18.35 14.21
CA GLU A 201 -17.20 -17.75 14.39
C GLU A 201 -18.30 -18.63 13.79
N GLU A 202 -18.08 -19.13 12.58
CA GLU A 202 -19.00 -20.04 11.90
C GLU A 202 -19.15 -21.36 12.66
N GLN A 203 -18.04 -21.96 13.10
CA GLN A 203 -18.06 -23.18 13.90
C GLN A 203 -18.80 -22.98 15.22
N ASN A 204 -18.58 -21.84 15.89
CA ASN A 204 -19.25 -21.50 17.14
C ASN A 204 -20.75 -21.25 16.94
N ARG A 205 -21.15 -20.63 15.83
CA ARG A 205 -22.56 -20.47 15.45
C ARG A 205 -23.25 -21.83 15.31
N LEU A 206 -22.60 -22.77 14.63
CA LEU A 206 -23.12 -24.14 14.47
C LEU A 206 -23.13 -24.91 15.79
N ALA A 207 -22.11 -24.76 16.63
CA ALA A 207 -22.04 -25.40 17.94
C ALA A 207 -23.18 -24.94 18.85
N VAL A 208 -23.43 -23.62 18.91
CA VAL A 208 -24.55 -23.04 19.67
C VAL A 208 -25.90 -23.53 19.14
N ALA A 209 -26.09 -23.56 17.81
CA ALA A 209 -27.30 -24.10 17.20
C ALA A 209 -27.53 -25.59 17.51
N ALA A 210 -26.45 -26.35 17.70
CA ALA A 210 -26.46 -27.75 18.10
C ALA A 210 -26.49 -27.97 19.63
N GLY A 211 -26.60 -26.90 20.43
CA GLY A 211 -26.60 -26.97 21.90
C GLY A 211 -25.26 -27.38 22.53
N LYS A 212 -24.15 -27.29 21.77
CA LYS A 212 -22.78 -27.57 22.23
C LYS A 212 -22.10 -26.30 22.73
N GLU A 213 -21.09 -26.47 23.58
CA GLU A 213 -20.27 -25.36 24.07
C GLU A 213 -19.45 -24.70 22.95
N LYS A 214 -19.19 -23.40 23.12
CA LYS A 214 -18.38 -22.61 22.19
C LYS A 214 -16.91 -22.97 22.32
N VAL A 215 -16.23 -23.07 21.19
CA VAL A 215 -14.78 -23.19 21.12
C VAL A 215 -14.15 -21.83 21.49
N PRO A 216 -13.17 -21.79 22.42
CA PRO A 216 -12.47 -20.57 22.76
C PRO A 216 -11.63 -20.08 21.57
N ALA A 217 -11.99 -18.91 21.03
CA ALA A 217 -11.35 -18.36 19.84
C ALA A 217 -9.92 -17.87 20.10
N GLU A 218 -9.66 -17.33 21.28
CA GLU A 218 -8.40 -16.63 21.59
C GLU A 218 -7.17 -17.52 21.43
N GLY A 219 -7.20 -18.74 21.98
CA GLY A 219 -6.06 -19.66 21.88
C GLY A 219 -5.78 -20.09 20.43
N LEU A 220 -6.82 -20.28 19.62
CA LEU A 220 -6.66 -20.64 18.20
C LEU A 220 -6.13 -19.46 17.37
N LEU A 221 -6.55 -18.24 17.68
CA LEU A 221 -6.03 -17.02 17.04
C LEU A 221 -4.56 -16.79 17.40
N GLN A 222 -4.18 -17.02 18.67
CA GLN A 222 -2.79 -16.91 19.10
C GLN A 222 -1.88 -17.91 18.37
N ILE A 223 -2.32 -19.15 18.17
CA ILE A 223 -1.60 -20.15 17.37
C ILE A 223 -1.47 -19.67 15.91
N ALA A 224 -2.56 -19.13 15.33
CA ALA A 224 -2.53 -18.60 13.97
C ALA A 224 -1.53 -17.45 13.80
N GLU A 225 -1.48 -16.53 14.77
CA GLU A 225 -0.53 -15.42 14.79
C GLU A 225 0.92 -15.89 14.93
N GLN A 226 1.18 -16.91 15.75
CA GLN A 226 2.51 -17.51 15.91
C GLN A 226 2.98 -18.22 14.63
N LEU A 227 2.08 -18.89 13.91
CA LEU A 227 2.41 -19.62 12.67
C LEU A 227 2.56 -18.69 11.46
N LEU A 228 1.92 -17.52 11.48
CA LEU A 228 1.83 -16.63 10.32
C LEU A 228 3.20 -16.20 9.75
N PRO A 229 4.19 -15.72 10.54
CA PRO A 229 5.48 -15.31 10.01
C PRO A 229 6.19 -16.45 9.28
N ARG A 230 6.21 -17.64 9.90
CA ARG A 230 6.84 -18.83 9.33
C ARG A 230 6.19 -19.26 8.01
N LEU A 231 4.86 -19.22 7.94
CA LEU A 231 4.11 -19.53 6.71
C LEU A 231 4.34 -18.49 5.61
N ARG A 232 4.41 -17.20 5.95
CA ARG A 232 4.71 -16.12 4.99
C ARG A 232 6.09 -16.27 4.37
N VAL A 233 7.11 -16.61 5.18
CA VAL A 233 8.47 -16.87 4.69
C VAL A 233 8.48 -18.08 3.74
N ALA A 234 7.75 -19.15 4.07
CA ALA A 234 7.65 -20.33 3.22
C ALA A 234 7.00 -20.01 1.85
N GLU A 235 5.87 -19.31 1.83
CA GLU A 235 5.22 -18.88 0.58
C GLU A 235 6.11 -17.96 -0.25
N TRP A 236 6.82 -17.04 0.42
CA TRP A 236 7.75 -16.15 -0.26
C TRP A 236 8.89 -16.93 -0.91
N ARG A 237 9.48 -17.91 -0.21
CA ARG A 237 10.53 -18.80 -0.76
C ARG A 237 10.02 -19.57 -1.97
N ASP A 238 8.83 -20.15 -1.89
CA ASP A 238 8.23 -20.86 -3.02
C ASP A 238 8.00 -19.94 -4.23
N LYS A 239 7.58 -18.69 -4.00
CA LYS A 239 7.43 -17.69 -5.08
C LYS A 239 8.78 -17.25 -5.65
N ALA A 240 9.81 -17.10 -4.82
CA ALA A 240 11.15 -16.70 -5.23
C ALA A 240 11.82 -17.79 -6.09
N ILE A 241 11.75 -19.06 -5.68
CA ILE A 241 12.26 -20.20 -6.46
C ILE A 241 11.54 -20.31 -7.81
N SER A 242 10.21 -20.14 -7.82
CA SER A 242 9.47 -20.09 -9.08
C SER A 242 9.94 -18.96 -9.98
N ALA A 243 10.21 -17.77 -9.43
CA ALA A 243 10.67 -16.63 -10.21
C ALA A 243 12.08 -16.84 -10.78
N GLU A 244 12.98 -17.47 -10.02
CA GLU A 244 14.32 -17.83 -10.47
C GLU A 244 14.28 -18.73 -11.72
N SER A 245 13.38 -19.72 -11.75
CA SER A 245 13.22 -20.63 -12.90
C SER A 245 12.80 -19.95 -14.21
N ILE A 246 12.22 -18.75 -14.14
CA ILE A 246 11.74 -17.97 -15.29
C ILE A 246 12.37 -16.57 -15.36
N ILE A 247 13.53 -16.36 -14.73
CA ILE A 247 14.12 -15.04 -14.51
C ILE A 247 14.34 -14.23 -15.80
N HIS A 248 14.55 -14.88 -16.95
CA HIS A 248 14.74 -14.22 -18.24
C HIS A 248 13.43 -13.74 -18.89
N ASP A 249 12.28 -14.31 -18.49
CA ASP A 249 10.97 -14.06 -19.10
C ASP A 249 9.97 -13.38 -18.14
N ILE A 250 10.38 -13.14 -16.90
CA ILE A 250 9.54 -12.56 -15.84
C ILE A 250 9.35 -11.05 -16.02
N ASP A 251 8.19 -10.55 -15.60
CA ASP A 251 7.93 -9.11 -15.54
C ASP A 251 8.74 -8.46 -14.40
N LEU A 252 9.40 -7.34 -14.67
CA LEU A 252 10.13 -6.56 -13.66
C LEU A 252 9.23 -6.11 -12.49
N ARG A 253 7.94 -5.88 -12.75
CA ARG A 253 6.96 -5.55 -11.71
C ARG A 253 6.79 -6.70 -10.72
N ASP A 254 6.74 -7.93 -11.23
CA ASP A 254 6.56 -9.13 -10.43
C ASP A 254 7.84 -9.42 -9.61
N LEU A 255 9.01 -9.24 -10.22
CA LEU A 255 10.29 -9.34 -9.51
C LEU A 255 10.40 -8.30 -8.39
N ARG A 256 10.06 -7.04 -8.67
CA ARG A 256 10.04 -5.98 -7.64
C ARG A 256 9.08 -6.30 -6.50
N SER A 257 7.92 -6.89 -6.80
CA SER A 257 6.97 -7.32 -5.76
C SER A 257 7.59 -8.36 -4.83
N ILE A 258 8.35 -9.33 -5.34
CA ILE A 258 9.02 -10.35 -4.51
C ILE A 258 10.07 -9.70 -3.60
N VAL A 259 10.88 -8.77 -4.13
CA VAL A 259 11.93 -8.09 -3.36
C VAL A 259 11.33 -7.21 -2.26
N VAL A 260 10.28 -6.45 -2.55
CA VAL A 260 9.59 -5.63 -1.54
C VAL A 260 8.98 -6.48 -0.44
N THR A 261 8.38 -7.63 -0.79
CA THR A 261 7.87 -8.56 0.22
C THR A 261 9.00 -9.15 1.07
N ALA A 262 10.18 -9.40 0.51
CA ALA A 262 11.34 -9.88 1.27
C ALA A 262 11.77 -8.88 2.35
N ASP A 263 11.89 -7.60 1.96
CA ASP A 263 12.27 -6.51 2.87
C ASP A 263 11.29 -6.37 4.04
N GLN A 264 9.99 -6.51 3.76
CA GLN A 264 8.95 -6.52 4.80
C GLN A 264 9.05 -7.72 5.74
N LEU A 265 9.48 -8.89 5.27
CA LEU A 265 9.63 -10.08 6.11
C LEU A 265 10.89 -10.01 6.99
N VAL A 266 11.97 -9.42 6.48
CA VAL A 266 13.20 -9.19 7.27
C VAL A 266 12.92 -8.21 8.41
N ALA A 267 12.18 -7.14 8.14
CA ALA A 267 11.80 -6.15 9.16
C ALA A 267 10.87 -6.69 10.27
N ILE A 268 10.33 -7.90 10.14
CA ILE A 268 9.53 -8.57 11.19
C ILE A 268 10.43 -9.45 12.10
N ASP A 269 11.61 -9.83 11.62
CA ASP A 269 12.56 -10.71 12.34
C ASP A 269 13.58 -9.91 13.19
N GLU A 270 13.71 -8.59 12.97
CA GLU A 270 14.48 -7.62 13.78
C GLU A 270 13.62 -6.96 14.88
#